data_AF-A0A851GTH7-F1
#
_entry.id   AF-A0A851GTH7-F1
#
_cell.length_a   1.000
_cell.length_b   1.000
_cell.length_c   1.000
_cell.angle_alpha   90.00
_cell.angle_beta   90.00
_cell.angle_gamma   90.00
#
_symmetry.space_group_name_H-M   'P 1'
#
loop_
_entity.id
_entity.type
_entity.pdbx_description
1 polymer ?
#
loop_
_entity_poly.entity_id
_entity_poly.type
_entity_poly.pdbx_seq_one_letter_code
_entity_poly.pdbx_strand_id
1 'polypeptide(L)'
;MLSKEELDFLEYWEKNSLQQKHSTRPFMIGLSAGFVLGISLIAVVFSGWYERANMVANSRLSSFVFLLAILGISFFMAFVYRKFRWETHEQRYRELLARKKTLEKKEV
;
A
#
# COMPACT_ATOMS: atom_id res chain seq x y z
N MET A 1 1.83 26.30 20.06
CA MET A 1 0.52 25.94 19.49
C MET A 1 0.68 25.03 18.28
N LEU A 2 -0.26 24.12 18.04
CA LEU A 2 -0.35 23.35 16.79
C LEU A 2 -0.81 24.25 15.64
N SER A 3 -0.45 23.90 14.40
CA SER A 3 -0.96 24.62 13.23
C SER A 3 -2.43 24.31 12.97
N LYS A 4 -3.12 25.17 12.21
CA LYS A 4 -4.52 24.93 11.82
C LYS A 4 -4.68 23.62 11.05
N GLU A 5 -3.76 23.31 10.15
CA GLU A 5 -3.75 22.05 9.39
C GLU A 5 -3.61 20.81 10.29
N GLU A 6 -2.80 20.90 11.35
CA GLU A 6 -2.62 19.82 12.32
C GLU A 6 -3.90 19.57 13.13
N LEU A 7 -4.62 20.64 13.50
CA LEU A 7 -5.90 20.55 14.19
C LEU A 7 -7.01 19.98 13.29
N ASP A 8 -7.09 20.46 12.05
CA ASP A 8 -8.06 19.96 11.05
C ASP A 8 -7.83 18.47 10.78
N PHE A 9 -6.56 18.04 10.69
CA PHE A 9 -6.22 16.62 10.54
C PHE A 9 -6.62 15.79 11.77
N LEU A 10 -6.40 16.29 12.99
CA LEU A 10 -6.79 15.60 14.22
C LEU A 10 -8.31 15.35 14.25
N GLU A 11 -9.11 16.38 13.98
CA GLU A 11 -10.58 16.26 13.97
C GLU A 11 -11.08 15.31 12.88
N TYR A 12 -10.52 15.44 11.66
CA TYR A 12 -10.85 14.54 10.56
C TYR A 12 -10.53 13.08 10.89
N TRP A 13 -9.30 12.82 11.36
CA TRP A 13 -8.85 11.46 11.60
C TRP A 13 -9.60 10.79 12.75
N GLU A 14 -9.93 11.53 13.81
CA GLU A 14 -10.75 11.03 14.91
C GLU A 14 -12.12 10.52 14.43
N LYS A 15 -12.78 11.27 13.52
CA LYS A 15 -14.10 10.90 12.98
C LYS A 15 -14.03 9.81 11.90
N ASN A 16 -12.99 9.79 11.07
CA ASN A 16 -12.93 8.93 9.87
C ASN A 16 -11.97 7.74 9.96
N SER A 17 -11.17 7.57 11.01
CA SER A 17 -10.14 6.50 11.12
C SER A 17 -10.71 5.09 10.91
N LEU A 18 -11.87 4.79 11.50
CA LEU A 18 -12.52 3.47 11.38
C LEU A 18 -13.00 3.19 9.96
N GLN A 19 -13.59 4.19 9.29
CA GLN A 19 -14.01 4.07 7.90
C GLN A 19 -12.80 3.90 6.97
N GLN A 20 -11.73 4.65 7.22
CA GLN A 20 -10.50 4.58 6.44
C GLN A 20 -9.77 3.24 6.57
N LYS A 21 -9.94 2.52 7.70
CA LYS A 21 -9.36 1.18 7.91
C LYS A 21 -9.83 0.16 6.87
N HIS A 22 -11.08 0.28 6.42
CA HIS A 22 -11.70 -0.62 5.46
C HIS A 22 -11.82 0.00 4.05
N SER A 23 -11.22 1.17 3.83
CA SER A 23 -11.31 1.88 2.56
C SER A 23 -10.78 1.07 1.38
N THR A 24 -11.53 1.05 0.28
CA THR A 24 -11.19 0.36 -0.96
C THR A 24 -10.22 1.17 -1.82
N ARG A 25 -10.12 2.48 -1.60
CA ARG A 25 -9.27 3.37 -2.42
C ARG A 25 -7.78 3.04 -2.31
N PRO A 26 -7.18 2.89 -1.11
CA PRO A 26 -5.79 2.45 -0.99
C PRO A 26 -5.57 1.04 -1.55
N PHE A 27 -6.56 0.15 -1.39
CA PHE A 27 -6.48 -1.20 -1.92
C PHE A 27 -6.35 -1.20 -3.45
N MET A 28 -7.16 -0.41 -4.16
CA MET A 28 -7.06 -0.28 -5.62
C MET A 28 -5.70 0.24 -6.09
N ILE A 29 -5.09 1.18 -5.33
CA ILE A 29 -3.76 1.71 -5.65
C ILE A 29 -2.67 0.64 -5.46
N GLY A 30 -2.74 -0.13 -4.37
CA GLY A 30 -1.79 -1.23 -4.17
C GLY A 30 -1.99 -2.36 -5.19
N LEU A 31 -3.24 -2.60 -5.62
CA LEU A 31 -3.56 -3.58 -6.65
C LEU A 31 -3.01 -3.17 -8.03
N SER A 32 -3.18 -1.91 -8.42
CA SER A 32 -2.62 -1.42 -9.69
C SER A 32 -1.09 -1.46 -9.69
N ALA A 33 -0.44 -1.13 -8.58
CA ALA A 33 1.01 -1.28 -8.43
C ALA A 33 1.46 -2.75 -8.59
N GLY A 34 0.73 -3.69 -7.98
CA GLY A 34 0.97 -5.12 -8.16
C GLY A 34 0.84 -5.57 -9.63
N PHE A 35 -0.18 -5.08 -10.33
CA PHE A 35 -0.36 -5.37 -11.75
C PHE A 35 0.73 -4.80 -12.64
N VAL A 36 1.20 -3.57 -12.38
CA VAL A 36 2.33 -2.99 -13.12
C VAL A 36 3.56 -3.88 -12.99
N LEU A 37 3.87 -4.34 -11.77
CA LEU A 37 4.97 -5.28 -11.56
C LEU A 37 4.76 -6.61 -12.31
N GLY A 38 3.55 -7.15 -12.29
CA GLY A 38 3.19 -8.37 -13.03
C GLY A 38 3.34 -8.21 -14.55
N ILE A 39 2.87 -7.09 -15.10
CA ILE A 39 2.98 -6.76 -16.52
C ILE A 39 4.45 -6.56 -16.91
N SER A 40 5.23 -5.84 -16.10
CA SER A 40 6.67 -5.69 -16.32
C SER A 40 7.39 -7.03 -16.33
N LEU A 41 7.03 -7.94 -15.42
CA LEU A 41 7.59 -9.29 -15.38
C LEU A 41 7.26 -10.08 -16.66
N ILE A 42 6.00 -10.04 -17.11
CA ILE A 42 5.58 -10.65 -18.38
C ILE A 42 6.41 -10.06 -19.53
N ALA A 43 6.50 -8.74 -19.64
CA ALA A 43 7.25 -8.07 -20.69
C ALA A 43 8.72 -8.51 -20.71
N VAL A 44 9.37 -8.62 -19.54
CA VAL A 44 10.76 -9.08 -19.43
C VAL A 44 10.90 -10.54 -19.84
N VAL A 45 10.03 -11.44 -19.37
CA VAL A 45 10.09 -12.87 -19.71
C VAL A 45 9.88 -13.10 -21.21
N PHE A 46 8.89 -12.43 -21.81
CA PHE A 46 8.57 -12.58 -23.23
C PHE A 46 9.39 -11.67 -24.16
N SER A 47 10.26 -10.81 -23.64
CA SER A 47 11.17 -9.97 -24.45
C SER A 47 12.15 -10.78 -25.30
N GLY A 48 12.36 -12.05 -24.98
CA GLY A 48 13.33 -12.90 -25.67
C GLY A 48 14.79 -12.58 -25.33
N TRP A 49 15.05 -11.79 -24.29
CA TRP A 49 16.40 -11.38 -23.89
C TRP A 49 17.35 -12.56 -23.57
N TYR A 50 16.81 -13.74 -23.24
CA TYR A 50 17.59 -14.93 -22.93
C TYR A 50 16.92 -16.21 -23.46
N GLU A 51 17.45 -16.72 -24.57
CA GLU A 51 16.89 -17.83 -25.35
C GLU A 51 16.73 -19.13 -24.53
N ARG A 52 17.71 -19.44 -23.67
CA ARG A 52 17.66 -20.61 -22.79
C ARG A 52 16.59 -20.49 -21.70
N ALA A 53 16.34 -19.30 -21.15
CA ALA A 53 15.21 -19.11 -20.22
C ALA A 53 13.88 -19.25 -20.95
N ASN A 54 13.78 -18.74 -22.18
CA ASN A 54 12.56 -18.85 -22.98
C ASN A 54 12.21 -20.32 -23.27
N MET A 55 13.19 -21.15 -23.63
CA MET A 55 12.98 -22.60 -23.83
C MET A 55 12.50 -23.32 -22.55
N VAL A 56 13.07 -22.98 -21.39
CA VAL A 56 12.65 -23.57 -20.11
C VAL A 56 11.27 -23.07 -19.69
N ALA A 57 10.99 -21.78 -19.89
CA ALA A 57 9.69 -21.19 -19.59
C ALA A 57 8.59 -21.85 -20.43
N ASN A 58 8.79 -21.98 -21.75
CA ASN A 58 7.79 -22.60 -22.61
C ASN A 58 7.57 -24.10 -22.35
N SER A 59 8.57 -24.81 -21.82
CA SER A 59 8.48 -26.26 -21.58
C SER A 59 7.99 -26.64 -20.19
N ARG A 60 8.18 -25.80 -19.18
CA ARG A 60 7.89 -26.14 -17.76
C ARG A 60 6.93 -25.18 -17.06
N LEU A 61 6.71 -23.99 -17.59
CA LEU A 61 5.98 -22.93 -16.90
C LEU A 61 4.51 -22.99 -17.31
N SER A 62 3.63 -23.35 -16.37
CA SER A 62 2.19 -23.30 -16.60
C SER A 62 1.72 -21.84 -16.58
N SER A 63 1.19 -21.36 -17.71
CA SER A 63 0.64 -20.00 -17.83
C SER A 63 -0.44 -19.71 -16.77
N PHE A 64 -1.23 -20.73 -16.39
CA PHE A 64 -2.25 -20.59 -15.37
C PHE A 64 -1.65 -20.37 -13.98
N VAL A 65 -0.63 -21.16 -13.60
CA VAL A 65 0.07 -21.00 -12.30
C VAL A 65 0.80 -19.66 -12.25
N PHE A 66 1.40 -19.24 -13.36
CA PHE A 66 2.09 -17.96 -13.44
C PHE A 66 1.14 -16.77 -13.25
N LEU A 67 -0.02 -16.81 -13.91
CA LEU A 67 -1.07 -15.80 -13.76
C LEU A 67 -1.60 -15.78 -12.32
N LEU A 68 -1.85 -16.94 -11.71
CA LEU A 68 -2.26 -17.03 -10.30
C LEU A 68 -1.21 -16.45 -9.36
N ALA A 69 0.08 -16.66 -9.63
CA ALA A 69 1.15 -16.07 -8.84
C ALA A 69 1.13 -14.53 -8.91
N ILE A 70 0.96 -13.96 -10.11
CA ILE A 70 0.84 -12.51 -10.29
C ILE A 70 -0.39 -11.96 -9.55
N LEU A 71 -1.54 -12.63 -9.65
CA LEU A 71 -2.75 -12.23 -8.93
C LEU A 71 -2.56 -12.30 -7.40
N GLY A 72 -1.92 -13.36 -6.91
CA GLY A 72 -1.62 -13.54 -5.49
C GLY A 72 -0.72 -12.43 -4.94
N ILE A 73 0.37 -12.13 -5.65
CA ILE A 73 1.29 -11.04 -5.28
C ILE A 73 0.57 -9.69 -5.33
N SER A 74 -0.24 -9.45 -6.36
CA SER A 74 -0.96 -8.18 -6.52
C SER A 74 -1.99 -7.96 -5.40
N PHE A 75 -2.74 -9.01 -5.05
CA PHE A 75 -3.69 -8.98 -3.95
C PHE A 75 -3.00 -8.76 -2.60
N PHE A 76 -1.88 -9.47 -2.37
CA PHE A 76 -1.08 -9.29 -1.16
C PHE A 76 -0.54 -7.86 -1.03
N MET A 77 0.03 -7.31 -2.11
CA MET A 77 0.50 -5.91 -2.15
C MET A 77 -0.64 -4.92 -1.89
N ALA A 78 -1.82 -5.14 -2.46
CA ALA A 78 -3.01 -4.32 -2.22
C ALA A 78 -3.42 -4.31 -0.74
N PHE A 79 -3.43 -5.49 -0.11
CA PHE A 79 -3.75 -5.64 1.31
C PHE A 79 -2.72 -4.95 2.22
N VAL A 80 -1.43 -5.21 1.97
CA VAL A 80 -0.33 -4.63 2.75
C VAL A 80 -0.30 -3.12 2.61
N TYR A 81 -0.41 -2.58 1.40
CA TYR A 81 -0.40 -1.15 1.16
C TYR A 81 -1.55 -0.44 1.87
N ARG A 82 -2.77 -1.00 1.84
CA ARG A 82 -3.90 -0.44 2.58
C ARG A 82 -3.61 -0.39 4.08
N LYS A 83 -3.13 -1.49 4.66
CA LYS A 83 -2.79 -1.57 6.09
C LYS A 83 -1.71 -0.55 6.47
N PHE A 84 -0.61 -0.52 5.71
CA PHE A 84 0.51 0.39 5.93
C PHE A 84 0.10 1.87 5.88
N ARG A 85 -0.72 2.25 4.89
CA ARG A 85 -1.24 3.62 4.78
C ARG A 85 -2.06 4.01 6.00
N TRP A 86 -2.93 3.12 6.47
CA TRP A 86 -3.72 3.38 7.67
C TRP A 86 -2.85 3.52 8.92
N GLU A 87 -1.90 2.62 9.13
CA GLU A 87 -0.96 2.66 10.26
C GLU A 87 -0.12 3.95 10.28
N THR A 88 0.31 4.42 9.11
CA THR A 88 1.09 5.67 9.01
C THR A 88 0.27 6.90 9.44
N HIS A 89 -1.00 6.97 9.02
CA HIS A 89 -1.89 8.05 9.42
C HIS A 89 -2.24 7.99 10.92
N GLU A 90 -2.44 6.78 11.44
CA GLU A 90 -2.68 6.54 12.87
C GLU A 90 -1.46 6.93 13.73
N GLN A 91 -0.24 6.62 13.27
CA GLN A 91 0.98 7.05 13.95
C GLN A 91 1.07 8.58 13.99
N ARG A 92 0.86 9.27 12.85
CA ARG A 92 0.84 10.73 12.79
C ARG A 92 -0.18 11.34 13.75
N TYR A 93 -1.37 10.75 13.86
CA TYR A 93 -2.40 11.19 14.79
C TYR A 93 -1.93 11.12 16.25
N ARG A 94 -1.31 10.00 16.64
CA ARG A 94 -0.78 9.83 18.01
C ARG A 94 0.35 10.79 18.34
N GLU A 95 1.25 11.03 17.38
CA GLU A 95 2.33 12.00 17.53
C GLU A 95 1.78 13.43 17.76
N LEU A 96 0.76 13.83 16.99
CA LEU A 96 0.12 15.14 17.15
C LEU A 96 -0.63 15.28 18.48
N LEU A 97 -1.33 14.23 18.93
CA LEU A 97 -1.96 14.22 20.26
C LEU A 97 -0.95 14.34 21.39
N ALA A 98 0.19 13.64 21.30
CA ALA A 98 1.25 13.73 22.30
C ALA A 98 1.86 15.14 22.35
N ARG A 99 2.07 15.77 21.19
CA ARG A 99 2.51 17.16 21.09
C ARG A 99 1.48 18.12 21.69
N LYS A 100 0.18 17.95 21.40
CA LYS A 100 -0.91 18.75 21.98
C LYS A 100 -0.87 18.74 23.51
N LYS A 101 -0.84 17.55 24.11
CA LYS A 101 -0.77 17.36 25.57
C LYS A 101 0.48 18.00 26.19
N THR A 102 1.60 17.96 25.49
CA THR A 102 2.86 18.56 25.97
C THR A 102 2.79 20.09 25.96
N LEU A 103 2.12 20.68 24.96
CA LEU A 103 1.91 22.12 24.88
C LEU A 103 0.93 22.59 25.97
N GLU A 104 -0.18 21.89 26.16
CA GLU A 104 -1.16 22.19 27.22
C GLU A 104 -0.52 22.15 28.61
N LYS A 105 0.35 21.17 28.89
CA LYS A 105 1.11 21.10 30.15
C LYS A 105 2.14 22.21 30.36
N LYS A 106 2.59 22.87 29.30
CA LYS A 106 3.55 24.00 29.39
C LYS A 106 2.85 25.35 29.57
N GLU A 107 1.56 25.41 29.26
CA GLU A 107 0.73 26.60 29.39
C GLU A 107 0.01 26.69 30.75
N VAL A 108 0.09 25.63 31.57
CA VAL A 108 -0.35 25.54 32.97
C VAL A 108 0.84 25.66 33.90
#